data_AF-A0A918ISE9-F1
#
_entry.id   AF-A0A918ISE9-F1
#
_cell.length_a   1.000
_cell.length_b   1.000
_cell.length_c   1.000
_cell.angle_alpha   90.00
_cell.angle_beta   90.00
_cell.angle_gamma   90.00
#
_symmetry.space_group_name_H-M   'P 1'
#
loop_
_entity.id
_entity.type
_entity.pdbx_description
1 polymer ?
#
loop_
_entity_poly.entity_id
_entity_poly.type
_entity_poly.pdbx_seq_one_letter_code
_entity_poly.pdbx_strand_id
1 'polypeptide(L)'
;MKNKIVAIVIVHGLLLVGFVSCALKERRVKTEVVLSIIPQPKEIKVYEGSFGLSASTQLVFHSEEQHRVADYFVRELQKQYGFSPQVGGVAGEINKLVLVQSDVLAPEAYELEVDDAAITINASSEAGYFYAFQTLLQMAPVLEGKSELSILEIDQVSIVDEPRFKWRGAMLDISRHFFGPKVIKQLIDQMAAHKMNRLHLHLTDDTGWRIEIKEYPKLHEIGSRGDRTNPDGPPMYLTEEEAKEITAYANERQIVIIPEVDVPGHSGAIEKAYPAFSGGNNTLNIANEDAVAMIQAVMHRVASLFNTSYVHFGSDEVRHHNWESRPDMLAKMKELGLKDQREFEGWFDRNMADFLLESGLKPIAWDEASSLGVNKNTILQWWRGEYPDILYDAAESGYDIILSPVDYLYLDYTSNLKEAGAIWEGLHNGANSMEAIYHWNPIPETFTDAMASQVLGVEAGIWTEFISDKSRLEYMTYPRLSAVAEKAWTYEDNLDWELFQERLIKQYKRYENEGINYRIPQLSLEQRKIKQPEAFNGPILD
;
A
#
# COMPACT_ATOMS: atom_id res chain seq x y z
N MET A 1 75.24 3.33 6.05
CA MET A 1 74.37 2.77 5.00
C MET A 1 73.00 2.54 5.64
N LYS A 2 71.91 3.14 5.13
CA LYS A 2 70.85 2.45 4.34
C LYS A 2 70.39 1.12 4.97
N ASN A 3 69.13 0.77 5.23
CA ASN A 3 67.77 1.29 5.04
C ASN A 3 66.88 0.53 6.08
N LYS A 4 65.65 0.87 6.47
CA LYS A 4 64.71 2.00 6.30
C LYS A 4 63.71 1.90 7.48
N ILE A 5 63.05 2.98 7.90
CA ILE A 5 61.79 2.94 8.67
C ILE A 5 60.75 3.73 7.88
N VAL A 6 59.60 3.13 7.59
CA VAL A 6 58.48 3.78 6.89
C VAL A 6 57.53 4.33 7.95
N ALA A 7 57.54 5.65 8.13
CA ALA A 7 56.51 6.33 8.89
C ALA A 7 55.34 6.64 7.94
N ILE A 8 54.16 6.11 8.24
CA ILE A 8 52.92 6.46 7.54
C ILE A 8 52.47 7.82 8.04
N VAL A 9 52.43 8.81 7.15
CA VAL A 9 51.89 10.14 7.44
C VAL A 9 50.38 10.09 7.22
N ILE A 10 49.61 10.16 8.31
CA ILE A 10 48.15 10.36 8.23
C ILE A 10 47.89 11.84 7.96
N VAL A 11 47.62 12.18 6.70
CA VAL A 11 47.15 13.52 6.32
C VAL A 11 45.67 13.63 6.66
N HIS A 12 45.34 14.24 7.80
CA HIS A 12 43.98 14.72 8.06
C HIS A 12 43.71 15.92 7.16
N GLY A 13 42.89 15.72 6.13
CA GLY A 13 42.40 16.79 5.27
C GLY A 13 41.34 17.62 6.00
N LEU A 14 41.76 18.74 6.62
CA LEU A 14 40.84 19.79 7.04
C LEU A 14 40.29 20.50 5.79
N LEU A 15 39.12 20.07 5.34
CA LEU A 15 38.31 20.77 4.35
C LEU A 15 37.73 22.03 5.01
N LEU A 16 38.40 23.17 4.82
CA LEU A 16 37.81 24.48 5.12
C LEU A 16 36.60 24.69 4.20
N VAL A 17 35.40 24.50 4.74
CA VAL A 17 34.18 25.00 4.11
C VAL A 17 34.20 26.53 4.23
N GLY A 18 34.27 27.21 3.08
CA GLY A 18 34.25 28.67 3.03
C GLY A 18 32.87 29.19 3.41
N PHE A 19 32.75 29.82 4.58
CA PHE A 19 31.55 30.55 4.98
C PHE A 19 31.32 31.74 4.05
N VAL A 20 30.43 31.58 3.06
CA VAL A 20 29.77 32.71 2.41
C VAL A 20 28.72 33.23 3.39
N SER A 21 29.11 34.23 4.18
CA SER A 21 28.24 34.91 5.15
C SER A 21 27.18 35.76 4.44
N CYS A 22 26.20 35.11 3.82
CA CYS A 22 24.89 35.72 3.65
C CYS A 22 24.23 35.74 5.04
N ALA A 23 23.78 36.91 5.50
CA ALA A 23 23.17 37.04 6.82
C ALA A 23 21.76 36.40 6.80
N LEU A 24 21.70 35.09 7.01
CA LEU A 24 20.46 34.37 7.28
C LEU A 24 19.79 35.02 8.50
N LYS A 25 18.61 35.59 8.27
CA LYS A 25 17.70 36.07 9.30
C LYS A 25 17.40 34.90 10.23
N GLU A 26 17.88 34.94 11.47
CA GLU A 26 17.69 33.84 12.43
C GLU A 26 16.18 33.59 12.64
N ARG A 27 15.65 32.50 12.05
CA ARG A 27 14.26 32.07 12.26
C ARG A 27 14.13 31.57 13.70
N ARG A 28 13.20 32.14 14.46
CA ARG A 28 12.95 31.73 15.84
C ARG A 28 12.14 30.43 15.84
N VAL A 29 12.67 29.39 16.47
CA VAL A 29 11.99 28.08 16.60
C VAL A 29 10.76 28.23 17.50
N LYS A 30 9.65 27.65 17.07
CA LYS A 30 8.37 27.59 17.77
C LYS A 30 8.24 26.18 18.38
N THR A 31 8.49 26.08 19.68
CA THR A 31 8.39 24.82 20.45
C THR A 31 6.93 24.44 20.67
N GLU A 32 6.67 23.17 21.02
CA GLU A 32 5.34 22.67 21.41
C GLU A 32 4.26 22.79 20.31
N VAL A 33 4.65 22.68 19.03
CA VAL A 33 3.72 22.64 17.89
C VAL A 33 3.66 21.25 17.28
N VAL A 34 2.46 20.67 17.27
CA VAL A 34 2.16 19.42 16.58
C VAL A 34 1.55 19.72 15.20
N LEU A 35 2.32 19.51 14.14
CA LEU A 35 1.79 19.57 12.78
C LEU A 35 0.94 18.32 12.50
N SER A 36 -0.26 18.51 11.97
CA SER A 36 -1.25 17.43 11.77
C SER A 36 -1.00 16.65 10.48
N ILE A 37 0.21 16.10 10.38
CA ILE A 37 0.74 15.32 9.24
C ILE A 37 0.80 13.85 9.66
N ILE A 38 0.14 12.98 8.89
CA ILE A 38 0.23 11.52 9.05
C ILE A 38 0.56 10.92 7.68
N PRO A 39 1.68 10.20 7.49
CA PRO A 39 2.67 9.83 8.52
C PRO A 39 3.51 10.99 9.06
N GLN A 40 4.01 10.84 10.29
CA GLN A 40 4.99 11.72 10.93
C GLN A 40 6.30 11.79 10.12
N PRO A 41 6.71 12.96 9.63
CA PRO A 41 8.01 13.13 8.98
C PRO A 41 9.22 12.76 9.85
N LYS A 42 10.32 12.34 9.21
CA LYS A 42 11.58 11.96 9.87
C LYS A 42 12.22 13.08 10.70
N GLU A 43 12.29 14.31 10.17
CA GLU A 43 12.74 15.49 10.91
C GLU A 43 11.80 16.69 10.63
N ILE A 44 11.45 17.44 11.68
CA ILE A 44 10.64 18.67 11.58
C ILE A 44 11.21 19.74 12.51
N LYS A 45 11.32 20.97 12.01
CA LYS A 45 11.49 22.18 12.83
C LYS A 45 10.44 23.21 12.39
N VAL A 46 9.65 23.69 13.34
CA VAL A 46 8.64 24.74 13.11
C VAL A 46 9.21 26.08 13.61
N TYR A 47 8.95 27.16 12.88
CA TYR A 47 9.43 28.51 13.19
C TYR A 47 8.25 29.49 13.40
N GLU A 48 8.55 30.67 13.95
CA GLU A 48 7.58 31.77 14.04
C GLU A 48 7.35 32.40 12.65
N GLY A 49 6.08 32.48 12.23
CA GLY A 49 5.67 33.06 10.96
C GLY A 49 5.04 32.04 10.01
N SER A 50 4.55 32.52 8.86
CA SER A 50 3.91 31.71 7.83
C SER A 50 4.25 32.21 6.42
N PHE A 51 3.98 31.36 5.43
CA PHE A 51 3.93 31.70 4.00
C PHE A 51 2.47 31.73 3.54
N GLY A 52 2.06 32.83 2.89
CA GLY A 52 0.71 32.97 2.33
C GLY A 52 0.60 32.45 0.89
N LEU A 53 0.33 31.15 0.73
CA LEU A 53 0.15 30.52 -0.57
C LEU A 53 -1.18 30.96 -1.21
N SER A 54 -1.15 31.45 -2.46
CA SER A 54 -2.33 32.03 -3.11
C SER A 54 -2.31 31.85 -4.64
N ALA A 55 -3.37 32.28 -5.32
CA ALA A 55 -3.42 32.36 -6.78
C ALA A 55 -2.35 33.29 -7.40
N SER A 56 -1.67 34.12 -6.60
CA SER A 56 -0.58 34.98 -7.05
C SER A 56 0.81 34.34 -6.92
N THR A 57 0.92 33.22 -6.19
CA THR A 57 2.18 32.51 -5.97
C THR A 57 2.65 31.85 -7.26
N GLN A 58 3.93 31.99 -7.59
CA GLN A 58 4.53 31.39 -8.78
C GLN A 58 5.01 29.96 -8.48
N LEU A 59 4.47 28.97 -9.20
CA LEU A 59 4.93 27.58 -9.15
C LEU A 59 5.98 27.34 -10.24
N VAL A 60 7.21 27.08 -9.83
CA VAL A 60 8.39 27.01 -10.69
C VAL A 60 8.94 25.58 -10.73
N PHE A 61 9.10 25.05 -11.95
CA PHE A 61 9.71 23.76 -12.24
C PHE A 61 10.52 23.80 -13.55
N HIS A 62 11.30 22.73 -13.77
CA HIS A 62 12.32 22.62 -14.82
C HIS A 62 12.31 21.27 -15.56
N SER A 63 11.46 20.30 -15.19
CA SER A 63 11.32 19.00 -15.88
C SER A 63 9.86 18.56 -16.05
N GLU A 64 9.61 17.61 -16.95
CA GLU A 64 8.27 17.01 -17.16
C GLU A 64 7.78 16.17 -15.97
N GLU A 65 8.69 15.59 -15.19
CA GLU A 65 8.37 14.89 -13.93
C GLU A 65 7.84 15.89 -12.91
N GLN A 66 8.58 16.98 -12.67
CA GLN A 66 8.17 18.07 -11.79
C GLN A 66 6.86 18.73 -12.26
N HIS A 67 6.66 18.87 -13.57
CA HIS A 67 5.43 19.40 -14.16
C HIS A 67 4.21 18.55 -13.78
N ARG A 68 4.27 17.22 -13.91
CA ARG A 68 3.14 16.32 -13.59
C ARG A 68 2.64 16.46 -12.15
N VAL A 69 3.57 16.49 -11.19
CA VAL A 69 3.24 16.61 -9.76
C VAL A 69 2.83 18.03 -9.35
N ALA A 70 3.42 19.05 -9.98
CA ALA A 70 2.96 20.44 -9.84
C ALA A 70 1.49 20.58 -10.30
N ASP A 71 1.16 19.97 -11.44
CA ASP A 71 -0.19 19.93 -12.00
C ASP A 71 -1.20 19.20 -11.10
N TYR A 72 -0.81 18.08 -10.51
CA TYR A 72 -1.60 17.36 -9.50
C TYR A 72 -1.87 18.25 -8.27
N PHE A 73 -0.82 18.88 -7.72
CA PHE A 73 -0.95 19.77 -6.55
C PHE A 73 -1.86 20.96 -6.83
N VAL A 74 -1.76 21.58 -8.01
CA VAL A 74 -2.66 22.66 -8.45
C VAL A 74 -4.11 22.18 -8.56
N ARG A 75 -4.35 20.97 -9.09
CA ARG A 75 -5.70 20.36 -9.13
C ARG A 75 -6.28 20.15 -7.73
N GLU A 76 -5.49 19.64 -6.79
CA GLU A 76 -5.96 19.45 -5.40
C GLU A 76 -6.19 20.77 -4.67
N LEU A 77 -5.33 21.79 -4.85
CA LEU A 77 -5.59 23.13 -4.33
C LEU A 77 -6.89 23.74 -4.89
N GLN A 78 -7.12 23.61 -6.19
CA GLN A 78 -8.33 24.12 -6.84
C GLN A 78 -9.60 23.40 -6.37
N LYS A 79 -9.50 22.09 -6.10
CA LYS A 79 -10.58 21.22 -5.59
C LYS A 79 -10.90 21.50 -4.11
N GLN A 80 -9.90 21.74 -3.28
CA GLN A 80 -10.05 21.88 -1.82
C GLN A 80 -10.25 23.33 -1.35
N TYR A 81 -9.57 24.30 -1.98
CA TYR A 81 -9.50 25.71 -1.53
C TYR A 81 -10.06 26.71 -2.54
N GLY A 82 -10.35 26.28 -3.77
CA GLY A 82 -10.98 27.11 -4.80
C GLY A 82 -10.04 27.96 -5.64
N PHE A 83 -8.71 27.86 -5.45
CA PHE A 83 -7.72 28.64 -6.21
C PHE A 83 -6.61 27.78 -6.82
N SER A 84 -5.96 28.32 -7.86
CA SER A 84 -4.80 27.74 -8.54
C SER A 84 -3.64 28.74 -8.54
N PRO A 85 -2.44 28.39 -8.03
CA PRO A 85 -1.20 29.17 -8.22
C PRO A 85 -0.87 29.40 -9.70
N GLN A 86 -0.03 30.40 -10.00
CA GLN A 86 0.43 30.64 -11.37
C GLN A 86 1.52 29.65 -11.75
N VAL A 87 1.23 28.78 -12.73
CA VAL A 87 2.16 27.77 -13.23
C VAL A 87 3.12 28.38 -14.26
N GLY A 88 4.42 28.25 -14.00
CA GLY A 88 5.49 28.66 -14.92
C GLY A 88 5.82 30.16 -14.86
N GLY A 89 7.12 30.47 -15.00
CA GLY A 89 7.62 31.83 -15.00
C GLY A 89 9.13 31.91 -14.79
N VAL A 90 9.70 33.11 -14.94
CA VAL A 90 11.05 33.41 -14.43
C VAL A 90 10.93 33.59 -12.93
N ALA A 91 11.66 32.80 -12.15
CA ALA A 91 11.56 32.82 -10.68
C ALA A 91 11.80 34.22 -10.12
N GLY A 92 10.76 34.82 -9.53
CA GLY A 92 10.91 36.01 -8.69
C GLY A 92 11.76 35.74 -7.44
N GLU A 93 12.16 36.79 -6.72
CA GLU A 93 12.86 36.61 -5.45
C GLU A 93 11.91 36.11 -4.33
N ILE A 94 10.64 36.53 -4.36
CA ILE A 94 9.61 36.27 -3.34
C ILE A 94 8.30 35.75 -3.96
N ASN A 95 7.41 35.20 -3.11
CA ASN A 95 6.08 34.65 -3.45
C ASN A 95 6.13 33.51 -4.50
N LYS A 96 6.91 32.48 -4.20
CA LYS A 96 7.12 31.32 -5.08
C LYS A 96 7.07 29.98 -4.34
N LEU A 97 6.67 28.94 -5.06
CA LEU A 97 6.93 27.54 -4.76
C LEU A 97 7.90 27.01 -5.83
N VAL A 98 9.07 26.52 -5.45
CA VAL A 98 10.09 26.04 -6.39
C VAL A 98 10.42 24.57 -6.17
N LEU A 99 10.47 23.81 -7.27
CA LEU A 99 10.89 22.41 -7.29
C LEU A 99 12.36 22.32 -7.73
N VAL A 100 13.22 21.87 -6.83
CA VAL A 100 14.68 21.77 -7.00
C VAL A 100 15.07 20.31 -7.14
N GLN A 101 15.88 20.02 -8.17
CA GLN A 101 16.41 18.68 -8.41
C GLN A 101 17.61 18.40 -7.49
N SER A 102 17.51 17.30 -6.74
CA SER A 102 18.60 16.71 -5.97
C SER A 102 19.19 15.50 -6.69
N ASP A 103 20.52 15.43 -6.75
CA ASP A 103 21.24 14.24 -7.23
C ASP A 103 21.65 13.29 -6.08
N VAL A 104 21.29 13.62 -4.83
CA VAL A 104 21.77 12.90 -3.62
C VAL A 104 20.68 12.30 -2.74
N LEU A 105 19.42 12.74 -2.87
CA LEU A 105 18.30 12.19 -2.10
C LEU A 105 17.84 10.83 -2.66
N ALA A 106 17.38 9.94 -1.78
CA ALA A 106 16.73 8.69 -2.20
C ALA A 106 15.43 8.99 -2.99
N PRO A 107 14.94 8.09 -3.87
CA PRO A 107 13.87 8.42 -4.82
C PRO A 107 12.55 8.93 -4.19
N GLU A 108 12.16 8.39 -3.03
CA GLU A 108 10.94 8.78 -2.30
C GLU A 108 11.21 9.82 -1.19
N ALA A 109 12.46 10.28 -1.03
CA ALA A 109 12.85 11.27 -0.04
C ALA A 109 12.67 12.70 -0.55
N TYR A 110 12.43 13.63 0.38
CA TYR A 110 12.34 15.06 0.08
C TYR A 110 12.83 15.93 1.25
N GLU A 111 13.23 17.15 0.90
CA GLU A 111 13.41 18.24 1.85
C GLU A 111 12.40 19.34 1.51
N LEU A 112 11.73 19.90 2.53
CA LEU A 112 10.74 20.96 2.40
C LEU A 112 11.09 22.12 3.34
N GLU A 113 11.41 23.27 2.74
CA GLU A 113 11.66 24.52 3.45
C GLU A 113 10.54 25.52 3.16
N VAL A 114 10.02 26.16 4.21
CA VAL A 114 9.01 27.23 4.12
C VAL A 114 9.50 28.43 4.95
N ASP A 115 9.67 29.58 4.30
CA ASP A 115 10.01 30.86 4.95
C ASP A 115 9.00 31.97 4.55
N ASP A 116 9.29 33.26 4.86
CA ASP A 116 8.38 34.37 4.52
C ASP A 116 8.46 34.80 3.04
N ALA A 117 9.37 34.22 2.25
CA ALA A 117 9.60 34.54 0.85
C ALA A 117 9.22 33.39 -0.11
N ALA A 118 9.40 32.13 0.28
CA ALA A 118 9.23 30.98 -0.59
C ALA A 118 8.87 29.67 0.13
N ILE A 119 8.31 28.76 -0.66
CA ILE A 119 8.31 27.31 -0.40
C ILE A 119 9.33 26.67 -1.36
N THR A 120 10.24 25.87 -0.83
CA THR A 120 11.25 25.13 -1.62
C THR A 120 11.10 23.64 -1.34
N ILE A 121 10.94 22.84 -2.40
CA ILE A 121 10.94 21.37 -2.33
C ILE A 121 12.17 20.86 -3.08
N ASN A 122 13.02 20.10 -2.38
CA ASN A 122 14.18 19.43 -2.96
C ASN A 122 13.89 17.91 -3.01
N ALA A 123 13.98 17.30 -4.18
CA ALA A 123 13.78 15.84 -4.34
C ALA A 123 14.56 15.31 -5.56
N SER A 124 14.80 13.99 -5.61
CA SER A 124 15.49 13.35 -6.74
C SER A 124 14.57 12.72 -7.77
N SER A 125 13.29 12.48 -7.45
CA SER A 125 12.32 11.88 -8.37
C SER A 125 10.90 12.44 -8.17
N GLU A 126 10.03 12.17 -9.15
CA GLU A 126 8.59 12.48 -9.11
C GLU A 126 7.92 12.10 -7.77
N ALA A 127 8.29 10.94 -7.19
CA ALA A 127 7.70 10.47 -5.93
C ALA A 127 8.07 11.34 -4.72
N GLY A 128 9.31 11.80 -4.61
CA GLY A 128 9.73 12.70 -3.53
C GLY A 128 8.99 14.04 -3.57
N TYR A 129 8.89 14.66 -4.74
CA TYR A 129 8.08 15.89 -4.92
C TYR A 129 6.60 15.65 -4.57
N PHE A 130 6.03 14.52 -5.00
CA PHE A 130 4.65 14.16 -4.67
C PHE A 130 4.42 14.03 -3.16
N TYR A 131 5.30 13.34 -2.43
CA TYR A 131 5.16 13.20 -0.98
C TYR A 131 5.39 14.51 -0.21
N ALA A 132 6.25 15.41 -0.72
CA ALA A 132 6.34 16.78 -0.22
C ALA A 132 5.03 17.57 -0.39
N PHE A 133 4.36 17.42 -1.55
CA PHE A 133 3.04 18.02 -1.76
C PHE A 133 1.96 17.42 -0.87
N GLN A 134 1.97 16.11 -0.60
CA GLN A 134 1.06 15.50 0.39
C GLN A 134 1.27 16.09 1.79
N THR A 135 2.53 16.32 2.20
CA THR A 135 2.83 17.02 3.46
C THR A 135 2.28 18.45 3.47
N LEU A 136 2.47 19.23 2.38
CA LEU A 136 1.90 20.59 2.27
C LEU A 136 0.36 20.60 2.32
N LEU A 137 -0.31 19.66 1.63
CA LEU A 137 -1.76 19.51 1.66
C LEU A 137 -2.28 19.15 3.07
N GLN A 138 -1.49 18.41 3.87
CA GLN A 138 -1.86 18.12 5.26
C GLN A 138 -1.53 19.27 6.23
N MET A 139 -0.50 20.07 5.97
CA MET A 139 -0.22 21.29 6.75
C MET A 139 -1.33 22.34 6.61
N ALA A 140 -2.01 22.36 5.46
CA ALA A 140 -3.09 23.28 5.16
C ALA A 140 -4.29 23.16 6.15
N PRO A 141 -4.99 24.27 6.45
CA PRO A 141 -6.18 24.27 7.29
C PRO A 141 -7.35 23.49 6.68
N VAL A 142 -7.93 22.57 7.45
CA VAL A 142 -9.16 21.86 7.05
C VAL A 142 -10.35 22.82 7.13
N LEU A 143 -10.94 23.15 5.97
CA LEU A 143 -12.07 24.10 5.89
C LEU A 143 -13.39 23.44 6.25
N GLU A 144 -14.20 24.08 7.10
CA GLU A 144 -15.53 23.58 7.43
C GLU A 144 -16.56 24.11 6.41
N GLY A 145 -17.01 23.23 5.52
CA GLY A 145 -17.94 23.56 4.43
C GLY A 145 -17.28 24.20 3.21
N LYS A 146 -18.11 24.75 2.29
CA LYS A 146 -17.63 25.38 1.04
C LYS A 146 -17.16 26.82 1.26
N SER A 147 -16.08 26.98 2.02
CA SER A 147 -15.38 28.26 2.15
C SER A 147 -14.31 28.36 1.07
N GLU A 148 -14.28 29.48 0.33
CA GLU A 148 -13.16 29.82 -0.55
C GLU A 148 -12.14 30.64 0.25
N LEU A 149 -10.87 30.25 0.20
CA LEU A 149 -9.77 31.04 0.77
C LEU A 149 -8.99 31.71 -0.37
N SER A 150 -8.73 33.01 -0.23
CA SER A 150 -7.85 33.75 -1.15
C SER A 150 -6.36 33.56 -0.86
N ILE A 151 -6.03 33.19 0.38
CA ILE A 151 -4.67 32.94 0.89
C ILE A 151 -4.73 31.76 1.86
N LEU A 152 -3.78 30.84 1.72
CA LEU A 152 -3.57 29.66 2.56
C LEU A 152 -2.30 29.88 3.38
N GLU A 153 -2.44 30.12 4.68
CA GLU A 153 -1.31 30.29 5.59
C GLU A 153 -0.68 28.93 5.91
N ILE A 154 0.59 28.75 5.55
CA ILE A 154 1.41 27.58 5.87
C ILE A 154 2.47 28.00 6.89
N ASP A 155 2.53 27.36 8.07
CA ASP A 155 3.57 27.64 9.08
C ASP A 155 4.98 27.53 8.46
N GLN A 156 5.91 28.40 8.87
CA GLN A 156 7.32 28.27 8.46
C GLN A 156 7.93 27.00 9.04
N VAL A 157 8.55 26.19 8.18
CA VAL A 157 9.11 24.89 8.56
C VAL A 157 10.43 24.60 7.84
N SER A 158 11.13 23.62 8.40
CA SER A 158 12.21 22.85 7.78
C SER A 158 11.87 21.38 8.04
N ILE A 159 11.66 20.60 6.98
CA ILE A 159 11.30 19.19 7.04
C ILE A 159 12.29 18.41 6.16
N VAL A 160 12.83 17.31 6.70
CA VAL A 160 13.59 16.30 5.95
C VAL A 160 12.87 14.97 6.19
N ASP A 161 12.49 14.28 5.12
CA ASP A 161 11.59 13.14 5.23
C ASP A 161 11.87 12.09 4.15
N GLU A 162 11.76 10.82 4.53
CA GLU A 162 11.90 9.65 3.67
C GLU A 162 11.18 8.46 4.33
N PRO A 163 10.66 7.50 3.56
CA PRO A 163 9.98 6.35 4.14
C PRO A 163 10.95 5.38 4.83
N ARG A 164 10.53 4.85 5.98
CA ARG A 164 11.14 3.68 6.63
C ARG A 164 11.15 2.46 5.70
N PHE A 165 10.02 2.15 5.05
CA PHE A 165 9.87 0.97 4.20
C PHE A 165 9.57 1.32 2.73
N LYS A 166 10.11 0.53 1.81
CA LYS A 166 9.91 0.68 0.35
C LYS A 166 8.52 0.20 -0.09
N TRP A 167 7.95 -0.75 0.63
CA TRP A 167 6.61 -1.29 0.41
C TRP A 167 5.65 -0.75 1.48
N ARG A 168 4.64 -0.01 1.05
CA ARG A 168 3.65 0.62 1.94
C ARG A 168 2.29 0.34 1.33
N GLY A 169 1.75 -0.83 1.64
CA GLY A 169 0.70 -1.49 0.88
C GLY A 169 -0.68 -1.50 1.53
N ALA A 170 -1.72 -1.59 0.70
CA ALA A 170 -3.03 -2.07 1.11
C ALA A 170 -3.57 -3.02 0.02
N MET A 171 -4.16 -4.13 0.44
CA MET A 171 -4.85 -5.10 -0.41
C MET A 171 -6.35 -4.89 -0.29
N LEU A 172 -7.07 -4.87 -1.42
CA LEU A 172 -8.53 -4.87 -1.46
C LEU A 172 -9.03 -6.12 -2.17
N ASP A 173 -9.77 -6.95 -1.43
CA ASP A 173 -10.56 -8.05 -1.97
C ASP A 173 -11.80 -7.48 -2.66
N ILE A 174 -11.81 -7.54 -4.00
CA ILE A 174 -13.00 -7.23 -4.81
C ILE A 174 -13.73 -8.50 -5.27
N SER A 175 -13.25 -9.68 -4.86
CA SER A 175 -13.78 -10.98 -5.24
C SER A 175 -14.97 -11.39 -4.38
N ARG A 176 -14.85 -11.34 -3.05
CA ARG A 176 -15.92 -11.72 -2.12
C ARG A 176 -17.10 -10.77 -2.21
N HIS A 177 -16.86 -9.47 -2.29
CA HIS A 177 -17.85 -8.48 -2.77
C HIS A 177 -17.22 -7.50 -3.76
N PHE A 178 -17.94 -7.17 -4.83
CA PHE A 178 -17.37 -6.36 -5.91
C PHE A 178 -17.39 -4.85 -5.61
N PHE A 179 -16.20 -4.26 -5.54
CA PHE A 179 -16.01 -2.81 -5.45
C PHE A 179 -15.53 -2.23 -6.78
N GLY A 180 -16.41 -1.51 -7.47
CA GLY A 180 -16.12 -0.92 -8.78
C GLY A 180 -15.16 0.29 -8.75
N PRO A 181 -14.80 0.85 -9.92
CA PRO A 181 -13.71 1.82 -10.08
C PRO A 181 -13.78 3.04 -9.15
N LYS A 182 -14.98 3.53 -8.85
CA LYS A 182 -15.18 4.68 -7.96
C LYS A 182 -14.65 4.41 -6.55
N VAL A 183 -14.88 3.22 -6.00
CA VAL A 183 -14.46 2.88 -4.63
C VAL A 183 -12.95 2.63 -4.60
N ILE A 184 -12.41 1.94 -5.60
CA ILE A 184 -10.97 1.72 -5.76
C ILE A 184 -10.23 3.07 -5.83
N LYS A 185 -10.71 4.03 -6.63
CA LYS A 185 -10.14 5.39 -6.69
C LYS A 185 -10.21 6.16 -5.37
N GLN A 186 -11.29 5.98 -4.60
CA GLN A 186 -11.39 6.59 -3.26
C GLN A 186 -10.39 5.99 -2.26
N LEU A 187 -10.10 4.68 -2.35
CA LEU A 187 -9.03 4.06 -1.57
C LEU A 187 -7.65 4.58 -2.01
N ILE A 188 -7.40 4.69 -3.32
CA ILE A 188 -6.15 5.27 -3.87
C ILE A 188 -5.93 6.71 -3.38
N ASP A 189 -6.96 7.56 -3.36
CA ASP A 189 -6.87 8.92 -2.81
C ASP A 189 -6.42 8.93 -1.34
N GLN A 190 -6.97 8.03 -0.50
CA GLN A 190 -6.58 7.94 0.91
C GLN A 190 -5.18 7.37 1.09
N MET A 191 -4.81 6.34 0.34
CA MET A 191 -3.45 5.78 0.32
C MET A 191 -2.42 6.86 -0.06
N ALA A 192 -2.73 7.67 -1.08
CA ALA A 192 -1.89 8.75 -1.55
C ALA A 192 -1.71 9.84 -0.48
N ALA A 193 -2.80 10.27 0.16
CA ALA A 193 -2.77 11.22 1.27
C ALA A 193 -1.87 10.74 2.42
N HIS A 194 -1.85 9.43 2.68
CA HIS A 194 -1.03 8.79 3.70
C HIS A 194 0.34 8.26 3.18
N LYS A 195 0.80 8.70 1.99
CA LYS A 195 2.09 8.34 1.38
C LYS A 195 2.33 6.83 1.14
N MET A 196 1.26 6.04 1.06
CA MET A 196 1.30 4.63 0.67
C MET A 196 1.54 4.50 -0.84
N ASN A 197 2.12 3.38 -1.31
CA ASN A 197 2.65 3.27 -2.68
C ASN A 197 2.34 1.95 -3.41
N ARG A 198 1.62 1.00 -2.78
CA ARG A 198 1.22 -0.27 -3.38
C ARG A 198 -0.25 -0.55 -3.12
N LEU A 199 -1.05 -0.66 -4.18
CA LEU A 199 -2.42 -1.17 -4.10
C LEU A 199 -2.47 -2.57 -4.67
N HIS A 200 -2.60 -3.55 -3.80
CA HIS A 200 -2.84 -4.93 -4.19
C HIS A 200 -4.35 -5.11 -4.43
N LEU A 201 -4.73 -5.58 -5.62
CA LEU A 201 -6.10 -5.94 -5.93
C LEU A 201 -6.20 -7.47 -5.97
N HIS A 202 -6.92 -8.03 -5.00
CA HIS A 202 -7.28 -9.44 -5.01
C HIS A 202 -8.49 -9.62 -5.95
N LEU A 203 -8.21 -10.01 -7.20
CA LEU A 203 -9.16 -9.97 -8.33
C LEU A 203 -9.97 -11.26 -8.52
N THR A 204 -9.58 -12.36 -7.90
CA THR A 204 -10.08 -13.71 -8.23
C THR A 204 -10.14 -14.59 -6.99
N ASP A 205 -11.28 -15.23 -6.75
CA ASP A 205 -11.47 -16.21 -5.68
C ASP A 205 -12.62 -17.17 -6.05
N ASP A 206 -12.99 -18.08 -5.16
CA ASP A 206 -14.14 -18.97 -5.24
C ASP A 206 -15.45 -18.27 -5.58
N THR A 207 -15.67 -17.09 -4.98
CA THR A 207 -16.92 -16.35 -5.16
C THR A 207 -16.97 -15.47 -6.41
N GLY A 208 -15.85 -15.25 -7.10
CA GLY A 208 -15.82 -14.25 -8.15
C GLY A 208 -14.56 -14.17 -8.99
N TRP A 209 -14.75 -13.87 -10.28
CA TRP A 209 -13.70 -13.43 -11.18
C TRP A 209 -13.93 -11.96 -11.57
N ARG A 210 -12.99 -11.05 -11.29
CA ARG A 210 -13.31 -9.60 -11.28
C ARG A 210 -12.59 -8.75 -12.32
N ILE A 211 -11.98 -9.36 -13.34
CA ILE A 211 -11.29 -8.64 -14.43
C ILE A 211 -11.69 -9.18 -15.81
N GLU A 212 -11.98 -8.31 -16.77
CA GLU A 212 -12.20 -8.70 -18.17
C GLU A 212 -10.89 -9.26 -18.76
N ILE A 213 -10.94 -10.50 -19.26
CA ILE A 213 -9.91 -11.09 -20.11
C ILE A 213 -10.59 -11.50 -21.42
N LYS A 214 -10.28 -10.81 -22.51
CA LYS A 214 -11.01 -10.96 -23.79
C LYS A 214 -10.72 -12.28 -24.49
N GLU A 215 -9.54 -12.85 -24.25
CA GLU A 215 -9.09 -14.16 -24.74
C GLU A 215 -9.83 -15.32 -24.06
N TYR A 216 -10.29 -15.12 -22.82
CA TYR A 216 -10.95 -16.14 -21.99
C TYR A 216 -12.31 -15.63 -21.45
N PRO A 217 -13.29 -15.37 -22.34
CA PRO A 217 -14.48 -14.58 -21.98
C PRO A 217 -15.33 -15.21 -20.88
N LYS A 218 -15.37 -16.54 -20.76
CA LYS A 218 -16.13 -17.23 -19.70
C LYS A 218 -15.69 -16.84 -18.29
N LEU A 219 -14.43 -16.44 -18.09
CA LEU A 219 -13.96 -15.96 -16.79
C LEU A 219 -14.85 -14.79 -16.31
N HIS A 220 -15.11 -13.81 -17.17
CA HIS A 220 -15.92 -12.64 -16.81
C HIS A 220 -17.41 -12.75 -17.20
N GLU A 221 -17.81 -13.62 -18.13
CA GLU A 221 -19.23 -13.88 -18.46
C GLU A 221 -19.92 -14.83 -17.46
N ILE A 222 -19.16 -15.75 -16.86
CA ILE A 222 -19.66 -16.84 -16.00
C ILE A 222 -19.01 -16.79 -14.61
N GLY A 223 -17.68 -16.71 -14.52
CA GLY A 223 -16.95 -16.68 -13.25
C GLY A 223 -17.24 -15.43 -12.41
N SER A 224 -17.56 -14.29 -13.03
CA SER A 224 -17.91 -13.05 -12.33
C SER A 224 -19.36 -12.96 -11.82
N ARG A 225 -20.19 -13.99 -12.08
CA ARG A 225 -21.61 -13.97 -11.72
C ARG A 225 -21.81 -14.07 -10.22
N GLY A 226 -22.43 -13.05 -9.64
CA GLY A 226 -22.73 -12.99 -8.22
C GLY A 226 -21.52 -12.66 -7.36
N ASP A 227 -21.74 -12.74 -6.05
CA ASP A 227 -20.77 -12.49 -4.98
C ASP A 227 -21.11 -13.33 -3.74
N ARG A 228 -20.42 -13.08 -2.62
CA ARG A 228 -20.58 -13.82 -1.36
C ARG A 228 -21.98 -13.72 -0.74
N THR A 229 -22.74 -12.65 -1.02
CA THR A 229 -24.11 -12.41 -0.53
C THR A 229 -25.17 -12.87 -1.53
N ASN A 230 -24.90 -12.75 -2.83
CA ASN A 230 -25.81 -13.13 -3.91
C ASN A 230 -25.07 -13.95 -5.00
N PRO A 231 -24.84 -15.26 -4.80
CA PRO A 231 -24.05 -16.10 -5.73
C PRO A 231 -24.64 -16.27 -7.14
N ASP A 232 -25.95 -16.05 -7.28
CA ASP A 232 -26.70 -16.10 -8.54
C ASP A 232 -26.90 -14.71 -9.19
N GLY A 233 -26.18 -13.69 -8.68
CA GLY A 233 -26.24 -12.32 -9.17
C GLY A 233 -25.77 -12.13 -10.63
N PRO A 234 -25.87 -10.89 -11.14
CA PRO A 234 -25.34 -10.55 -12.45
C PRO A 234 -23.81 -10.71 -12.49
N PRO A 235 -23.20 -10.77 -13.69
CA PRO A 235 -21.75 -10.57 -13.86
C PRO A 235 -21.29 -9.25 -13.24
N MET A 236 -20.22 -9.27 -12.44
CA MET A 236 -19.63 -8.08 -11.81
C MET A 236 -18.10 -8.16 -11.85
N TYR A 237 -17.48 -7.29 -12.66
CA TYR A 237 -16.05 -7.26 -12.95
C TYR A 237 -15.62 -5.87 -13.44
N LEU A 238 -14.32 -5.57 -13.38
CA LEU A 238 -13.67 -4.44 -14.05
C LEU A 238 -13.46 -4.78 -15.53
N THR A 239 -13.85 -3.89 -16.43
CA THR A 239 -13.44 -3.96 -17.84
C THR A 239 -11.94 -3.67 -18.00
N GLU A 240 -11.34 -4.07 -19.12
CA GLU A 240 -9.93 -3.76 -19.40
C GLU A 240 -9.66 -2.24 -19.48
N GLU A 241 -10.65 -1.45 -19.89
CA GLU A 241 -10.51 0.01 -19.96
C GLU A 241 -10.63 0.64 -18.56
N GLU A 242 -11.51 0.15 -17.70
CA GLU A 242 -11.57 0.58 -16.30
C GLU A 242 -10.28 0.22 -15.54
N ALA A 243 -9.70 -0.96 -15.79
CA ALA A 243 -8.42 -1.35 -15.20
C ALA A 243 -7.29 -0.38 -15.59
N LYS A 244 -7.20 0.01 -16.88
CA LYS A 244 -6.24 1.03 -17.36
C LYS A 244 -6.53 2.41 -16.77
N GLU A 245 -7.81 2.80 -16.64
CA GLU A 245 -8.21 4.10 -16.09
C GLU A 245 -7.86 4.22 -14.59
N ILE A 246 -8.08 3.16 -13.82
CA ILE A 246 -7.68 3.06 -12.41
C ILE A 246 -6.14 3.08 -12.30
N THR A 247 -5.44 2.36 -13.18
CA THR A 247 -3.98 2.32 -13.24
C THR A 247 -3.37 3.70 -13.50
N ALA A 248 -3.88 4.44 -14.48
CA ALA A 248 -3.44 5.81 -14.75
C ALA A 248 -3.69 6.73 -13.54
N TYR A 249 -4.83 6.57 -12.86
CA TYR A 249 -5.19 7.33 -11.67
C TYR A 249 -4.28 7.02 -10.46
N ALA A 250 -3.87 5.75 -10.29
CA ALA A 250 -2.93 5.31 -9.27
C ALA A 250 -1.51 5.81 -9.55
N ASN A 251 -1.04 5.71 -10.80
CA ASN A 251 0.28 6.17 -11.20
C ASN A 251 0.46 7.69 -11.02
N GLU A 252 -0.56 8.51 -11.32
CA GLU A 252 -0.57 9.96 -11.00
C GLU A 252 -0.30 10.22 -9.50
N ARG A 253 -0.73 9.29 -8.64
CA ARG A 253 -0.59 9.31 -7.17
C ARG A 253 0.60 8.50 -6.66
N GLN A 254 1.52 8.10 -7.54
CA GLN A 254 2.72 7.32 -7.21
C GLN A 254 2.41 5.96 -6.54
N ILE A 255 1.23 5.40 -6.82
CA ILE A 255 0.79 4.08 -6.35
C ILE A 255 0.86 3.09 -7.52
N VAL A 256 1.62 2.02 -7.34
CA VAL A 256 1.66 0.89 -8.28
C VAL A 256 0.56 -0.10 -7.90
N ILE A 257 -0.18 -0.58 -8.89
CA ILE A 257 -1.16 -1.66 -8.69
C ILE A 257 -0.49 -3.02 -8.85
N ILE A 258 -0.78 -3.94 -7.94
CA ILE A 258 -0.45 -5.37 -8.06
C ILE A 258 -1.76 -6.14 -8.31
N PRO A 259 -1.94 -6.78 -9.47
CA PRO A 259 -3.02 -7.74 -9.66
C PRO A 259 -2.67 -9.08 -9.02
N GLU A 260 -3.64 -9.67 -8.34
CA GLU A 260 -3.61 -11.08 -7.97
C GLU A 260 -4.44 -11.93 -8.94
N VAL A 261 -3.91 -13.11 -9.27
CA VAL A 261 -4.67 -14.22 -9.85
C VAL A 261 -4.35 -15.45 -9.04
N ASP A 262 -5.21 -15.74 -8.07
CA ASP A 262 -4.99 -16.75 -7.03
C ASP A 262 -5.16 -18.18 -7.58
N VAL A 263 -4.08 -18.97 -7.45
CA VAL A 263 -3.97 -20.37 -7.85
C VAL A 263 -2.87 -21.07 -7.03
N PRO A 264 -2.92 -22.41 -6.84
CA PRO A 264 -3.96 -23.33 -7.29
C PRO A 264 -5.10 -23.50 -6.26
N GLY A 265 -5.06 -22.76 -5.15
CA GLY A 265 -6.20 -22.51 -4.27
C GLY A 265 -7.25 -21.62 -4.93
N HIS A 266 -8.28 -21.24 -4.15
CA HIS A 266 -9.27 -20.18 -4.44
C HIS A 266 -9.82 -20.11 -5.88
N SER A 267 -9.89 -21.26 -6.54
CA SER A 267 -10.11 -21.36 -7.99
C SER A 267 -11.59 -21.53 -8.35
N GLY A 268 -12.53 -21.45 -7.40
CA GLY A 268 -13.95 -21.76 -7.63
C GLY A 268 -14.60 -20.94 -8.75
N ALA A 269 -14.23 -19.68 -8.97
CA ALA A 269 -14.71 -18.91 -10.13
C ALA A 269 -14.14 -19.42 -11.47
N ILE A 270 -12.91 -19.94 -11.48
CA ILE A 270 -12.31 -20.64 -12.63
C ILE A 270 -13.05 -21.96 -12.87
N GLU A 271 -13.34 -22.75 -11.81
CA GLU A 271 -14.12 -23.99 -11.92
C GLU A 271 -15.52 -23.72 -12.50
N LYS A 272 -16.18 -22.63 -12.06
CA LYS A 272 -17.50 -22.17 -12.54
C LYS A 272 -17.47 -21.80 -14.02
N ALA A 273 -16.42 -21.11 -14.47
CA ALA A 273 -16.25 -20.69 -15.86
C ALA A 273 -15.80 -21.84 -16.80
N TYR A 274 -14.94 -22.72 -16.31
CA TYR A 274 -14.33 -23.83 -17.04
C TYR A 274 -14.34 -25.11 -16.19
N PRO A 275 -15.46 -25.87 -16.15
CA PRO A 275 -15.55 -27.08 -15.33
C PRO A 275 -14.51 -28.18 -15.64
N ALA A 276 -13.90 -28.15 -16.84
CA ALA A 276 -12.79 -29.06 -17.19
C ALA A 276 -11.45 -28.71 -16.52
N PHE A 277 -11.32 -27.49 -15.97
CA PHE A 277 -10.16 -27.00 -15.24
C PHE A 277 -10.32 -27.15 -13.71
N SER A 278 -11.47 -27.66 -13.25
CA SER A 278 -11.70 -28.01 -11.85
C SER A 278 -10.73 -29.11 -11.42
N GLY A 279 -9.91 -28.81 -10.41
CA GLY A 279 -9.19 -29.76 -9.57
C GLY A 279 -10.12 -30.36 -8.50
N GLY A 280 -11.16 -29.62 -8.13
CA GLY A 280 -12.24 -30.05 -7.26
C GLY A 280 -12.39 -29.09 -6.09
N ASN A 281 -13.64 -28.73 -5.77
CA ASN A 281 -14.07 -27.97 -4.60
C ASN A 281 -13.06 -26.89 -4.19
N ASN A 282 -12.90 -25.90 -5.07
CA ASN A 282 -12.01 -24.74 -4.96
C ASN A 282 -10.56 -24.84 -5.42
N THR A 283 -10.13 -25.96 -6.02
CA THR A 283 -8.73 -26.09 -6.49
C THR A 283 -8.61 -26.17 -8.01
N LEU A 284 -7.52 -25.64 -8.56
CA LEU A 284 -7.21 -25.74 -10.00
C LEU A 284 -6.75 -27.16 -10.37
N ASN A 285 -7.10 -27.63 -11.57
CA ASN A 285 -6.50 -28.83 -12.13
C ASN A 285 -5.10 -28.56 -12.68
N ILE A 286 -4.09 -28.54 -11.81
CA ILE A 286 -2.68 -28.32 -12.17
C ILE A 286 -2.06 -29.44 -13.03
N ALA A 287 -2.76 -30.56 -13.24
CA ALA A 287 -2.39 -31.58 -14.23
C ALA A 287 -2.89 -31.27 -15.66
N ASN A 288 -3.81 -30.32 -15.82
CA ASN A 288 -4.40 -29.95 -17.09
C ASN A 288 -3.58 -28.84 -17.76
N GLU A 289 -2.83 -29.19 -18.81
CA GLU A 289 -1.94 -28.28 -19.52
C GLU A 289 -2.67 -27.07 -20.14
N ASP A 290 -3.93 -27.22 -20.58
CA ASP A 290 -4.76 -26.10 -21.07
C ASP A 290 -5.14 -25.14 -19.93
N ALA A 291 -5.36 -25.66 -18.72
CA ALA A 291 -5.67 -24.85 -17.54
C ALA A 291 -4.46 -24.02 -17.12
N VAL A 292 -3.29 -24.67 -17.01
CA VAL A 292 -2.02 -24.00 -16.67
C VAL A 292 -1.66 -22.94 -17.73
N ALA A 293 -1.79 -23.26 -19.02
CA ALA A 293 -1.52 -22.31 -20.10
C ALA A 293 -2.49 -21.11 -20.09
N MET A 294 -3.77 -21.31 -19.73
CA MET A 294 -4.69 -20.20 -19.53
C MET A 294 -4.22 -19.28 -18.40
N ILE A 295 -3.87 -19.82 -17.24
CA ILE A 295 -3.45 -19.02 -16.09
C ILE A 295 -2.18 -18.22 -16.40
N GLN A 296 -1.19 -18.86 -17.03
CA GLN A 296 0.03 -18.19 -17.51
C GLN A 296 -0.27 -17.01 -18.45
N ALA A 297 -1.15 -17.21 -19.43
CA ALA A 297 -1.57 -16.16 -20.36
C ALA A 297 -2.36 -15.04 -19.67
N VAL A 298 -3.22 -15.39 -18.71
CA VAL A 298 -4.00 -14.44 -17.89
C VAL A 298 -3.09 -13.59 -17.01
N MET A 299 -2.12 -14.17 -16.31
CA MET A 299 -1.18 -13.45 -15.45
C MET A 299 -0.37 -12.41 -16.23
N HIS A 300 0.14 -12.79 -17.40
CA HIS A 300 0.80 -11.86 -18.31
C HIS A 300 -0.18 -10.77 -18.81
N ARG A 301 -1.45 -11.11 -19.07
CA ARG A 301 -2.47 -10.13 -19.49
C ARG A 301 -2.78 -9.12 -18.39
N VAL A 302 -3.00 -9.54 -17.14
CA VAL A 302 -3.31 -8.60 -16.04
C VAL A 302 -2.13 -7.69 -15.72
N ALA A 303 -0.89 -8.20 -15.72
CA ALA A 303 0.31 -7.37 -15.57
C ALA A 303 0.36 -6.24 -16.62
N SER A 304 0.05 -6.56 -17.88
CA SER A 304 -0.02 -5.60 -18.98
C SER A 304 -1.19 -4.61 -18.84
N LEU A 305 -2.34 -5.01 -18.31
CA LEU A 305 -3.50 -4.13 -18.09
C LEU A 305 -3.26 -3.12 -16.96
N PHE A 306 -2.60 -3.58 -15.88
CA PHE A 306 -2.23 -2.76 -14.73
C PHE A 306 -0.86 -2.07 -14.87
N ASN A 307 -0.24 -2.14 -16.05
CA ASN A 307 1.06 -1.53 -16.38
C ASN A 307 2.13 -1.74 -15.28
N THR A 308 2.25 -2.98 -14.81
CA THR A 308 3.08 -3.35 -13.67
C THR A 308 4.00 -4.52 -14.04
N SER A 309 5.10 -4.66 -13.29
CA SER A 309 5.93 -5.87 -13.34
C SER A 309 5.54 -6.89 -12.28
N TYR A 310 4.77 -6.50 -11.25
CA TYR A 310 4.39 -7.40 -10.16
C TYR A 310 3.12 -8.19 -10.51
N VAL A 311 3.09 -9.47 -10.15
CA VAL A 311 1.89 -10.31 -10.17
C VAL A 311 1.88 -11.15 -8.90
N HIS A 312 0.80 -11.06 -8.12
CA HIS A 312 0.56 -12.02 -7.04
C HIS A 312 -0.12 -13.25 -7.62
N PHE A 313 0.35 -14.45 -7.28
CA PHE A 313 -0.24 -15.71 -7.77
C PHE A 313 -1.01 -16.51 -6.72
N GLY A 314 -1.17 -15.97 -5.50
CA GLY A 314 -1.87 -16.63 -4.39
C GLY A 314 -0.98 -17.68 -3.74
N SER A 315 -1.34 -18.96 -3.94
CA SER A 315 -0.71 -20.17 -3.37
C SER A 315 -1.08 -20.46 -1.90
N ASP A 316 -2.14 -19.85 -1.38
CA ASP A 316 -2.68 -20.09 -0.04
C ASP A 316 -3.81 -21.14 -0.01
N GLU A 317 -4.10 -21.62 1.22
CA GLU A 317 -5.15 -22.59 1.60
C GLU A 317 -5.35 -23.84 0.70
N VAL A 318 -4.33 -24.27 -0.05
CA VAL A 318 -4.50 -25.31 -1.09
C VAL A 318 -4.99 -26.64 -0.52
N ARG A 319 -6.22 -27.02 -0.89
CA ARG A 319 -6.91 -28.20 -0.36
C ARG A 319 -6.49 -29.50 -1.05
N HIS A 320 -5.28 -29.98 -0.76
CA HIS A 320 -4.65 -31.19 -1.33
C HIS A 320 -5.55 -32.43 -1.40
N HIS A 321 -6.45 -32.62 -0.41
CA HIS A 321 -7.36 -33.78 -0.36
C HIS A 321 -8.30 -33.88 -1.59
N ASN A 322 -8.57 -32.76 -2.27
CA ASN A 322 -9.33 -32.73 -3.53
C ASN A 322 -8.60 -33.51 -4.65
N TRP A 323 -7.28 -33.61 -4.59
CA TRP A 323 -6.42 -34.20 -5.63
C TRP A 323 -6.12 -35.69 -5.38
N GLU A 324 -6.24 -36.17 -4.14
CA GLU A 324 -5.89 -37.53 -3.73
C GLU A 324 -6.58 -38.64 -4.53
N SER A 325 -7.82 -38.40 -4.98
CA SER A 325 -8.65 -39.39 -5.68
C SER A 325 -8.68 -39.22 -7.20
N ARG A 326 -7.90 -38.29 -7.77
CA ARG A 326 -8.03 -37.85 -9.17
C ARG A 326 -7.10 -38.59 -10.13
N PRO A 327 -7.62 -39.41 -11.08
CA PRO A 327 -6.76 -40.25 -11.93
C PRO A 327 -5.83 -39.47 -12.87
N ASP A 328 -6.24 -38.28 -13.31
CA ASP A 328 -5.46 -37.36 -14.14
C ASP A 328 -4.27 -36.79 -13.36
N MET A 329 -4.53 -36.26 -12.16
CA MET A 329 -3.49 -35.73 -11.27
C MET A 329 -2.52 -36.81 -10.80
N LEU A 330 -3.03 -37.95 -10.32
CA LEU A 330 -2.21 -39.08 -9.90
C LEU A 330 -1.31 -39.61 -11.03
N ALA A 331 -1.78 -39.56 -12.29
CA ALA A 331 -0.96 -39.91 -13.44
C ALA A 331 0.17 -38.89 -13.66
N LYS A 332 -0.11 -37.58 -13.58
CA LYS A 332 0.91 -36.52 -13.74
C LYS A 332 1.93 -36.52 -12.59
N MET A 333 1.50 -36.70 -11.35
CA MET A 333 2.39 -36.88 -10.20
C MET A 333 3.36 -38.05 -10.40
N LYS A 334 2.86 -39.18 -10.92
CA LYS A 334 3.67 -40.37 -11.23
C LYS A 334 4.63 -40.16 -12.41
N GLU A 335 4.21 -39.42 -13.43
CA GLU A 335 5.07 -39.00 -14.54
C GLU A 335 6.25 -38.14 -14.06
N LEU A 336 5.97 -37.19 -13.17
CA LEU A 336 6.93 -36.26 -12.57
C LEU A 336 7.77 -36.88 -11.44
N GLY A 337 7.40 -38.06 -10.93
CA GLY A 337 8.10 -38.76 -9.86
C GLY A 337 7.88 -38.18 -8.45
N LEU A 338 6.78 -37.47 -8.25
CA LEU A 338 6.44 -36.77 -7.00
C LEU A 338 5.78 -37.72 -5.99
N LYS A 339 6.05 -37.53 -4.69
CA LYS A 339 5.62 -38.46 -3.63
C LYS A 339 4.18 -38.23 -3.17
N ASP A 340 3.78 -36.97 -3.08
CA ASP A 340 2.51 -36.54 -2.49
C ASP A 340 2.01 -35.22 -3.12
N GLN A 341 0.82 -34.79 -2.72
CA GLN A 341 0.12 -33.64 -3.25
C GLN A 341 0.83 -32.31 -2.94
N ARG A 342 1.60 -32.22 -1.86
CA ARG A 342 2.39 -31.03 -1.51
C ARG A 342 3.64 -30.92 -2.40
N GLU A 343 4.28 -32.03 -2.74
CA GLU A 343 5.31 -32.03 -3.78
C GLU A 343 4.75 -31.65 -5.16
N PHE A 344 3.44 -31.89 -5.41
CA PHE A 344 2.75 -31.55 -6.66
C PHE A 344 2.31 -30.09 -6.75
N GLU A 345 1.76 -29.53 -5.67
CA GLU A 345 1.56 -28.09 -5.46
C GLU A 345 2.89 -27.35 -5.68
N GLY A 346 3.94 -27.70 -4.93
CA GLY A 346 5.24 -27.04 -5.08
C GLY A 346 5.88 -27.24 -6.45
N TRP A 347 5.54 -28.29 -7.20
CA TRP A 347 5.92 -28.38 -8.62
C TRP A 347 5.22 -27.28 -9.44
N PHE A 348 3.92 -27.08 -9.26
CA PHE A 348 3.18 -26.03 -9.93
C PHE A 348 3.73 -24.63 -9.57
N ASP A 349 3.89 -24.31 -8.28
CA ASP A 349 4.32 -22.96 -7.86
C ASP A 349 5.74 -22.61 -8.31
N ARG A 350 6.66 -23.58 -8.26
CA ARG A 350 8.01 -23.38 -8.82
C ARG A 350 7.96 -23.06 -10.31
N ASN A 351 7.17 -23.81 -11.09
CA ASN A 351 7.02 -23.55 -12.53
C ASN A 351 6.27 -22.24 -12.80
N MET A 352 5.33 -21.83 -11.95
CA MET A 352 4.62 -20.55 -12.11
C MET A 352 5.53 -19.36 -11.80
N ALA A 353 6.29 -19.42 -10.69
CA ALA A 353 7.28 -18.41 -10.34
C ALA A 353 8.37 -18.27 -11.42
N ASP A 354 8.91 -19.40 -11.90
CA ASP A 354 9.91 -19.39 -12.97
C ASP A 354 9.32 -18.85 -14.29
N PHE A 355 8.09 -19.22 -14.67
CA PHE A 355 7.40 -18.66 -15.84
C PHE A 355 7.22 -17.13 -15.75
N LEU A 356 6.82 -16.62 -14.58
CA LEU A 356 6.64 -15.18 -14.36
C LEU A 356 7.99 -14.44 -14.49
N LEU A 357 9.06 -14.98 -13.91
CA LEU A 357 10.41 -14.42 -14.02
C LEU A 357 10.95 -14.46 -15.46
N GLU A 358 10.78 -15.57 -16.18
CA GLU A 358 11.15 -15.71 -17.60
C GLU A 358 10.35 -14.77 -18.50
N SER A 359 9.11 -14.44 -18.11
CA SER A 359 8.26 -13.43 -18.77
C SER A 359 8.65 -11.98 -18.44
N GLY A 360 9.68 -11.75 -17.62
CA GLY A 360 10.11 -10.41 -17.19
C GLY A 360 9.25 -9.79 -16.09
N LEU A 361 8.41 -10.58 -15.43
CA LEU A 361 7.58 -10.18 -14.30
C LEU A 361 8.27 -10.54 -12.97
N LYS A 362 7.69 -10.05 -11.88
CA LYS A 362 8.12 -10.26 -10.50
C LYS A 362 7.01 -11.00 -9.75
N PRO A 363 7.15 -12.32 -9.53
CA PRO A 363 6.17 -13.09 -8.80
C PRO A 363 6.11 -12.68 -7.34
N ILE A 364 4.90 -12.68 -6.78
CA ILE A 364 4.60 -12.59 -5.35
C ILE A 364 3.67 -13.76 -5.00
N ALA A 365 3.82 -14.33 -3.81
CA ALA A 365 2.96 -15.39 -3.28
C ALA A 365 2.82 -15.28 -1.77
N TRP A 366 1.74 -15.86 -1.21
CA TRP A 366 1.59 -16.00 0.23
C TRP A 366 2.64 -16.96 0.81
N ASP A 367 2.85 -16.90 2.13
CA ASP A 367 4.00 -17.55 2.78
C ASP A 367 4.00 -19.09 2.72
N GLU A 368 2.88 -19.74 2.41
CA GLU A 368 2.78 -21.15 2.02
C GLU A 368 3.88 -21.56 1.02
N ALA A 369 4.05 -20.77 -0.05
CA ALA A 369 4.98 -21.00 -1.14
C ALA A 369 6.46 -21.02 -0.70
N SER A 370 6.80 -20.36 0.41
CA SER A 370 8.16 -20.35 0.97
C SER A 370 8.70 -21.76 1.23
N SER A 371 7.82 -22.64 1.74
CA SER A 371 8.13 -24.02 2.11
C SER A 371 8.21 -24.97 0.91
N LEU A 372 7.81 -24.50 -0.27
CA LEU A 372 7.74 -25.26 -1.52
C LEU A 372 8.95 -25.03 -2.43
N GLY A 373 9.91 -24.19 -2.00
CA GLY A 373 11.18 -23.99 -2.69
C GLY A 373 11.04 -23.18 -3.99
N VAL A 374 10.11 -22.22 -4.03
CA VAL A 374 9.99 -21.24 -5.12
C VAL A 374 11.28 -20.42 -5.30
N ASN A 375 11.47 -19.89 -6.51
CA ASN A 375 12.64 -19.11 -6.90
C ASN A 375 12.93 -17.96 -5.92
N LYS A 376 14.19 -17.70 -5.56
CA LYS A 376 14.56 -16.64 -4.59
C LYS A 376 14.22 -15.22 -5.06
N ASN A 377 13.94 -15.01 -6.34
CA ASN A 377 13.44 -13.74 -6.87
C ASN A 377 11.91 -13.57 -6.72
N THR A 378 11.20 -14.55 -6.16
CA THR A 378 9.81 -14.41 -5.70
C THR A 378 9.77 -13.64 -4.40
N ILE A 379 8.91 -12.63 -4.32
CA ILE A 379 8.61 -11.92 -3.07
C ILE A 379 7.59 -12.76 -2.29
N LEU A 380 7.81 -12.93 -0.98
CA LEU A 380 6.87 -13.67 -0.12
C LEU A 380 6.04 -12.69 0.72
N GLN A 381 4.73 -12.89 0.77
CA GLN A 381 3.82 -12.12 1.61
C GLN A 381 3.42 -12.94 2.84
N TRP A 382 4.01 -12.61 4.00
CA TRP A 382 3.79 -13.34 5.24
C TRP A 382 2.57 -12.81 5.99
N TRP A 383 1.60 -13.68 6.21
CA TRP A 383 0.30 -13.35 6.78
C TRP A 383 -0.03 -14.16 8.05
N ARG A 384 0.50 -15.38 8.17
CA ARG A 384 0.12 -16.29 9.27
C ARG A 384 0.91 -16.04 10.54
N GLY A 385 0.35 -15.18 11.39
CA GLY A 385 0.93 -14.78 12.68
C GLY A 385 1.30 -15.94 13.61
N GLU A 386 0.61 -17.07 13.52
CA GLU A 386 0.91 -18.28 14.31
C GLU A 386 2.14 -19.08 13.83
N TYR A 387 2.67 -18.80 12.64
CA TYR A 387 3.89 -19.44 12.09
C TYR A 387 5.06 -18.46 11.95
N PRO A 388 5.60 -17.89 13.06
CA PRO A 388 6.74 -16.97 13.02
C PRO A 388 8.03 -17.64 12.51
N ASP A 389 8.15 -18.95 12.65
CA ASP A 389 9.29 -19.73 12.13
C ASP A 389 9.34 -19.67 10.58
N ILE A 390 8.19 -19.59 9.90
CA ILE A 390 8.13 -19.46 8.43
C ILE A 390 8.67 -18.10 7.97
N LEU A 391 8.33 -17.03 8.70
CA LEU A 391 8.92 -15.69 8.47
C LEU A 391 10.43 -15.69 8.71
N TYR A 392 10.90 -16.38 9.76
CA TYR A 392 12.34 -16.51 10.04
C TYR A 392 13.08 -17.29 8.94
N ASP A 393 12.58 -18.47 8.57
CA ASP A 393 13.17 -19.33 7.54
C ASP A 393 13.21 -18.64 6.17
N ALA A 394 12.18 -17.85 5.84
CA ALA A 394 12.13 -17.05 4.62
C ALA A 394 13.18 -15.93 4.62
N ALA A 395 13.35 -15.23 5.74
CA ALA A 395 14.32 -14.14 5.87
C ALA A 395 15.77 -14.66 5.94
N GLU A 396 16.04 -15.77 6.63
CA GLU A 396 17.34 -16.46 6.62
C GLU A 396 17.68 -16.95 5.20
N SER A 397 16.67 -17.44 4.48
CA SER A 397 16.76 -17.87 3.09
C SER A 397 17.03 -16.75 2.07
N GLY A 398 16.95 -15.48 2.47
CA GLY A 398 17.16 -14.33 1.59
C GLY A 398 16.08 -14.14 0.53
N TYR A 399 14.81 -14.43 0.84
CA TYR A 399 13.67 -13.93 0.06
C TYR A 399 13.38 -12.48 0.44
N ASP A 400 13.00 -11.64 -0.52
CA ASP A 400 12.33 -10.36 -0.23
C ASP A 400 10.93 -10.63 0.40
N ILE A 401 10.55 -9.90 1.45
CA ILE A 401 9.34 -10.18 2.24
C ILE A 401 8.44 -8.94 2.39
N ILE A 402 7.14 -9.13 2.22
CA ILE A 402 6.06 -8.21 2.60
C ILE A 402 5.41 -8.77 3.88
N LEU A 403 5.18 -7.91 4.88
CA LEU A 403 4.51 -8.29 6.12
C LEU A 403 3.04 -7.87 6.09
N SER A 404 2.15 -8.86 6.15
CA SER A 404 0.70 -8.70 6.21
C SER A 404 0.06 -9.51 7.36
N PRO A 405 0.63 -9.52 8.59
CA PRO A 405 0.17 -10.43 9.65
C PRO A 405 -1.30 -10.23 9.99
N VAL A 406 -2.01 -11.35 10.03
CA VAL A 406 -3.42 -11.49 10.37
C VAL A 406 -3.77 -10.81 11.70
N ASP A 407 -2.92 -10.93 12.72
CA ASP A 407 -3.13 -10.38 14.06
C ASP A 407 -2.87 -8.87 14.22
N TYR A 408 -2.63 -8.13 13.12
CA TYR A 408 -2.52 -6.67 13.16
C TYR A 408 -3.09 -5.99 11.92
N LEU A 409 -2.71 -6.46 10.73
CA LEU A 409 -2.89 -5.74 9.47
C LEU A 409 -4.12 -6.17 8.66
N TYR A 410 -4.83 -7.21 9.09
CA TYR A 410 -6.15 -7.54 8.52
C TYR A 410 -7.18 -6.54 9.06
N LEU A 411 -7.73 -5.71 8.17
CA LEU A 411 -8.68 -4.66 8.53
C LEU A 411 -10.13 -5.16 8.45
N ASP A 412 -10.39 -6.32 7.87
CA ASP A 412 -11.64 -7.08 7.98
C ASP A 412 -11.86 -7.65 9.39
N TYR A 413 -10.79 -7.81 10.17
CA TYR A 413 -10.86 -8.18 11.57
C TYR A 413 -11.48 -7.08 12.41
N THR A 414 -12.13 -7.48 13.51
CA THR A 414 -12.81 -6.51 14.37
C THR A 414 -11.84 -5.52 15.01
N SER A 415 -12.21 -4.23 15.02
CA SER A 415 -11.40 -3.17 15.64
C SER A 415 -11.61 -3.09 17.17
N ASN A 416 -12.63 -3.77 17.68
CA ASN A 416 -12.96 -3.89 19.09
C ASN A 416 -13.79 -5.15 19.31
N LEU A 417 -13.47 -5.97 20.31
CA LEU A 417 -14.11 -7.29 20.52
C LEU A 417 -15.65 -7.28 20.65
N LYS A 418 -16.30 -6.12 20.82
CA LYS A 418 -17.77 -5.95 20.87
C LYS A 418 -18.40 -5.48 19.55
N GLU A 419 -17.61 -5.42 18.49
CA GLU A 419 -18.00 -5.06 17.12
C GLU A 419 -17.82 -6.25 16.20
N ALA A 420 -18.55 -6.27 15.09
CA ALA A 420 -18.46 -7.32 14.10
C ALA A 420 -17.17 -7.23 13.28
N GLY A 421 -16.60 -8.39 12.94
CA GLY A 421 -15.42 -8.52 12.07
C GLY A 421 -14.95 -9.97 11.98
N ALA A 422 -14.09 -10.26 11.02
CA ALA A 422 -13.53 -11.60 10.83
C ALA A 422 -12.58 -12.02 11.96
N ILE A 423 -12.31 -13.33 12.01
CA ILE A 423 -11.46 -14.04 12.97
C ILE A 423 -10.87 -15.34 12.35
N TRP A 424 -10.50 -15.32 11.06
CA TRP A 424 -10.05 -16.50 10.28
C TRP A 424 -9.10 -17.43 11.04
N GLU A 425 -7.98 -16.90 11.55
CA GLU A 425 -6.98 -17.62 12.36
C GLU A 425 -7.14 -17.34 13.87
N GLY A 426 -8.26 -16.74 14.29
CA GLY A 426 -8.48 -16.27 15.66
C GLY A 426 -8.03 -14.82 15.87
N LEU A 427 -7.75 -14.47 17.13
CA LEU A 427 -7.31 -13.13 17.57
C LEU A 427 -6.23 -13.28 18.65
N HIS A 428 -5.04 -13.72 18.26
CA HIS A 428 -3.94 -14.05 19.17
C HIS A 428 -3.51 -12.83 20.00
N ASN A 429 -3.54 -11.65 19.39
CA ASN A 429 -3.17 -10.37 20.02
C ASN A 429 -4.38 -9.50 20.39
N GLY A 430 -5.59 -10.08 20.40
CA GLY A 430 -6.84 -9.34 20.61
C GLY A 430 -7.36 -8.68 19.33
N ALA A 431 -8.13 -7.60 19.47
CA ALA A 431 -8.71 -6.91 18.31
C ALA A 431 -7.65 -6.14 17.51
N ASN A 432 -7.75 -6.17 16.17
CA ASN A 432 -6.93 -5.39 15.23
C ASN A 432 -7.31 -3.90 15.29
N SER A 433 -7.10 -3.32 16.45
CA SER A 433 -7.37 -1.92 16.77
C SER A 433 -6.27 -1.02 16.23
N MET A 434 -6.57 0.27 16.08
CA MET A 434 -5.58 1.28 15.69
C MET A 434 -4.38 1.34 16.66
N GLU A 435 -4.62 1.06 17.95
CA GLU A 435 -3.61 1.01 19.02
C GLU A 435 -2.72 -0.23 18.90
N ALA A 436 -3.30 -1.40 18.61
CA ALA A 436 -2.55 -2.63 18.36
C ALA A 436 -1.62 -2.49 17.13
N ILE A 437 -2.12 -1.93 16.03
CA ILE A 437 -1.32 -1.61 14.84
C ILE A 437 -0.19 -0.62 15.18
N TYR A 438 -0.48 0.39 16.01
CA TYR A 438 0.51 1.41 16.37
C TYR A 438 1.64 0.87 17.26
N HIS A 439 1.35 -0.06 18.18
CA HIS A 439 2.35 -0.63 19.08
C HIS A 439 3.03 -1.90 18.57
N TRP A 440 2.55 -2.51 17.50
CA TRP A 440 3.23 -3.62 16.83
C TRP A 440 4.61 -3.21 16.29
N ASN A 441 5.62 -4.08 16.48
CA ASN A 441 6.93 -3.95 15.82
C ASN A 441 6.99 -4.89 14.60
N PRO A 442 7.14 -4.37 13.37
CA PRO A 442 7.21 -5.20 12.16
C PRO A 442 8.48 -6.04 12.06
N ILE A 443 9.60 -5.61 12.66
CA ILE A 443 10.87 -6.33 12.58
C ILE A 443 11.08 -7.11 13.90
N PRO A 444 11.03 -8.45 13.89
CA PRO A 444 11.26 -9.24 15.10
C PRO A 444 12.65 -8.98 15.69
N GLU A 445 12.76 -8.90 17.02
CA GLU A 445 14.06 -8.75 17.72
C GLU A 445 15.03 -9.93 17.47
N THR A 446 14.52 -11.06 16.96
CA THR A 446 15.30 -12.23 16.56
C THR A 446 15.99 -12.08 15.20
N PHE A 447 15.64 -11.06 14.41
CA PHE A 447 16.24 -10.82 13.10
C PHE A 447 17.63 -10.20 13.22
N THR A 448 18.55 -10.66 12.36
CA THR A 448 19.81 -9.95 12.08
C THR A 448 19.56 -8.78 11.12
N ASP A 449 20.47 -7.81 11.04
CA ASP A 449 20.41 -6.72 10.05
C ASP A 449 20.19 -7.23 8.61
N ALA A 450 20.78 -8.38 8.27
CA ALA A 450 20.61 -9.02 6.96
C ALA A 450 19.18 -9.52 6.73
N MET A 451 18.56 -10.15 7.73
CA MET A 451 17.15 -10.58 7.70
C MET A 451 16.21 -9.38 7.69
N ALA A 452 16.46 -8.38 8.53
CA ALA A 452 15.68 -7.13 8.56
C ALA A 452 15.72 -6.40 7.21
N SER A 453 16.86 -6.45 6.50
CA SER A 453 16.99 -5.85 5.17
C SER A 453 16.18 -6.54 4.05
N GLN A 454 15.72 -7.78 4.28
CA GLN A 454 14.81 -8.48 3.37
C GLN A 454 13.35 -7.99 3.47
N VAL A 455 12.98 -7.36 4.59
CA VAL A 455 11.62 -6.84 4.78
C VAL A 455 11.44 -5.58 3.93
N LEU A 456 10.75 -5.73 2.80
CA LEU A 456 10.42 -4.63 1.90
C LEU A 456 9.50 -3.62 2.58
N GLY A 457 8.60 -4.11 3.44
CA GLY A 457 7.68 -3.31 4.24
C GLY A 457 6.41 -4.05 4.65
N VAL A 458 5.32 -3.30 4.76
CA VAL A 458 4.06 -3.78 5.34
C VAL A 458 2.88 -3.57 4.38
N GLU A 459 1.88 -4.44 4.46
CA GLU A 459 0.65 -4.34 3.68
C GLU A 459 -0.60 -4.74 4.49
N ALA A 460 -1.66 -3.94 4.40
CA ALA A 460 -2.90 -4.20 5.11
C ALA A 460 -3.91 -4.98 4.26
N GLY A 461 -4.34 -6.15 4.74
CA GLY A 461 -5.39 -6.96 4.12
C GLY A 461 -6.78 -6.37 4.35
N ILE A 462 -7.58 -6.22 3.30
CA ILE A 462 -9.00 -5.85 3.40
C ILE A 462 -9.83 -6.90 2.67
N TRP A 463 -10.00 -8.05 3.32
CA TRP A 463 -10.88 -9.14 2.87
C TRP A 463 -12.35 -8.76 3.01
N THR A 464 -13.23 -9.23 2.11
CA THR A 464 -14.58 -8.63 2.00
C THR A 464 -15.75 -9.57 2.28
N GLU A 465 -15.55 -10.76 2.85
CA GLU A 465 -16.62 -11.72 3.22
C GLU A 465 -17.75 -11.09 4.06
N PHE A 466 -17.38 -10.20 4.99
CA PHE A 466 -18.31 -9.46 5.86
C PHE A 466 -18.34 -7.95 5.58
N ILE A 467 -17.79 -7.53 4.44
CA ILE A 467 -17.74 -6.14 3.97
C ILE A 467 -18.50 -6.05 2.64
N SER A 468 -19.83 -6.08 2.71
CA SER A 468 -20.70 -6.15 1.54
C SER A 468 -20.98 -4.82 0.83
N ASP A 469 -20.60 -3.69 1.43
CA ASP A 469 -20.88 -2.37 0.87
C ASP A 469 -19.82 -1.32 1.24
N LYS A 470 -19.89 -0.17 0.58
CA LYS A 470 -18.94 0.94 0.74
C LYS A 470 -18.93 1.52 2.17
N SER A 471 -20.09 1.59 2.83
CA SER A 471 -20.20 2.16 4.19
C SER A 471 -19.49 1.27 5.21
N ARG A 472 -19.62 -0.06 5.04
CA ARG A 472 -18.90 -1.04 5.85
C ARG A 472 -17.40 -1.05 5.54
N LEU A 473 -17.02 -0.91 4.27
CA LEU A 473 -15.61 -0.82 3.87
C LEU A 473 -14.91 0.37 4.52
N GLU A 474 -15.50 1.57 4.41
CA GLU A 474 -14.92 2.77 5.04
C GLU A 474 -14.84 2.65 6.57
N TYR A 475 -15.84 2.03 7.21
CA TYR A 475 -15.86 1.81 8.65
C TYR A 475 -14.71 0.90 9.12
N MET A 476 -14.45 -0.17 8.36
CA MET A 476 -13.39 -1.12 8.69
C MET A 476 -12.00 -0.54 8.37
N THR A 477 -11.84 0.17 7.25
CA THR A 477 -10.54 0.71 6.81
C THR A 477 -10.10 1.95 7.61
N TYR A 478 -11.00 2.89 7.91
CA TYR A 478 -10.64 4.19 8.51
C TYR A 478 -11.11 4.30 9.97
N PRO A 479 -10.26 4.75 10.90
CA PRO A 479 -8.93 5.39 10.72
C PRO A 479 -7.73 4.42 10.70
N ARG A 480 -7.94 3.09 10.71
CA ARG A 480 -6.84 2.12 10.89
C ARG A 480 -5.74 2.25 9.82
N LEU A 481 -6.11 2.56 8.57
CA LEU A 481 -5.14 2.81 7.50
C LEU A 481 -4.13 3.93 7.84
N SER A 482 -4.52 4.95 8.64
CA SER A 482 -3.58 5.98 9.11
C SER A 482 -2.49 5.42 10.03
N ALA A 483 -2.80 4.44 10.87
CA ALA A 483 -1.82 3.77 11.73
C ALA A 483 -0.94 2.81 10.94
N VAL A 484 -1.50 2.11 9.94
CA VAL A 484 -0.72 1.30 8.97
C VAL A 484 0.30 2.18 8.25
N ALA A 485 -0.14 3.32 7.72
CA ALA A 485 0.74 4.23 6.99
C ALA A 485 1.82 4.86 7.88
N GLU A 486 1.49 5.26 9.11
CA GLU A 486 2.49 5.71 10.08
C GLU A 486 3.52 4.61 10.34
N LYS A 487 3.08 3.38 10.62
CA LYS A 487 3.96 2.22 10.84
C LYS A 487 4.86 1.91 9.63
N ALA A 488 4.36 2.18 8.42
CA ALA A 488 5.05 1.93 7.15
C ALA A 488 6.07 3.02 6.77
N TRP A 489 5.90 4.26 7.24
CA TRP A 489 6.71 5.42 6.86
C TRP A 489 7.61 5.93 7.99
N THR A 490 7.09 6.03 9.21
CA THR A 490 7.75 6.70 10.34
C THR A 490 8.81 5.80 10.98
N TYR A 491 9.98 6.39 11.29
CA TYR A 491 11.06 5.74 12.02
C TYR A 491 10.70 5.54 13.50
N GLU A 492 11.22 4.48 14.14
CA GLU A 492 10.78 4.05 15.47
C GLU A 492 10.95 5.09 16.56
N ASP A 493 12.07 5.82 16.55
CA ASP A 493 12.37 6.89 17.51
C ASP A 493 11.38 8.09 17.42
N ASN A 494 10.57 8.16 16.36
CA ASN A 494 9.56 9.20 16.13
C ASN A 494 8.12 8.72 16.37
N LEU A 495 7.91 7.46 16.78
CA LEU A 495 6.59 6.94 17.10
C LEU A 495 6.17 7.35 18.52
N ASP A 496 5.10 8.13 18.61
CA ASP A 496 4.49 8.62 19.85
C ASP A 496 2.96 8.56 19.68
N TRP A 497 2.31 7.76 20.53
CA TRP A 497 0.89 7.40 20.40
C TRP A 497 -0.02 8.61 20.69
N GLU A 498 0.30 9.37 21.73
CA GLU A 498 -0.39 10.59 22.13
C GLU A 498 -0.32 11.66 21.03
N LEU A 499 0.87 11.90 20.46
CA LEU A 499 1.06 12.82 19.33
C LEU A 499 0.38 12.30 18.05
N PHE A 500 0.34 11.00 17.80
CA PHE A 500 -0.43 10.42 16.70
C PHE A 500 -1.94 10.65 16.88
N GLN A 501 -2.47 10.46 18.08
CA GLN A 501 -3.86 10.77 18.41
C GLN A 501 -4.19 12.25 18.24
N GLU A 502 -3.29 13.17 18.61
CA GLU A 502 -3.48 14.61 18.38
C GLU A 502 -3.55 14.94 16.88
N ARG A 503 -2.64 14.37 16.08
CA ARG A 503 -2.63 14.58 14.62
C ARG A 503 -3.88 14.03 13.94
N LEU A 504 -4.42 12.92 14.43
CA LEU A 504 -5.68 12.33 13.95
C LEU A 504 -6.90 13.24 14.13
N ILE A 505 -6.89 14.18 15.08
CA ILE A 505 -8.02 15.11 15.29
C ILE A 505 -8.34 15.90 14.01
N LYS A 506 -7.32 16.35 13.26
CA LYS A 506 -7.56 16.98 11.93
C LYS A 506 -7.87 15.96 10.85
N GLN A 507 -7.32 14.75 10.92
CA GLN A 507 -7.63 13.69 9.94
C GLN A 507 -9.12 13.30 9.97
N TYR A 508 -9.73 13.21 11.16
CA TYR A 508 -11.18 12.98 11.27
C TYR A 508 -11.99 14.08 10.58
N LYS A 509 -11.59 15.36 10.71
CA LYS A 509 -12.24 16.47 9.97
C LYS A 509 -12.09 16.35 8.44
N ARG A 510 -10.96 15.82 7.95
CA ARG A 510 -10.77 15.54 6.50
C ARG A 510 -11.76 14.46 6.05
N TYR A 511 -11.87 13.35 6.80
CA TYR A 511 -12.85 12.30 6.53
C TYR A 511 -14.30 12.80 6.55
N GLU A 512 -14.67 13.68 7.50
CA GLU A 512 -16.00 14.30 7.58
C GLU A 512 -16.31 15.15 6.35
N ASN A 513 -15.35 15.98 5.90
CA ASN A 513 -15.49 16.80 4.69
C ASN A 513 -15.61 15.97 3.41
N GLU A 514 -14.92 14.83 3.35
CA GLU A 514 -14.94 13.90 2.22
C GLU A 514 -16.16 12.96 2.23
N GLY A 515 -16.91 12.93 3.35
CA GLY A 515 -18.07 12.06 3.54
C GLY A 515 -17.70 10.58 3.71
N ILE A 516 -16.51 10.29 4.26
CA ILE A 516 -16.03 8.94 4.53
C ILE A 516 -16.65 8.43 5.84
N ASN A 517 -17.26 7.24 5.81
CA ASN A 517 -17.86 6.61 6.99
C ASN A 517 -16.81 5.95 7.91
N TYR A 518 -15.86 6.73 8.44
CA TYR A 518 -14.83 6.23 9.36
C TYR A 518 -15.42 5.78 10.71
N ARG A 519 -14.76 4.84 11.40
CA ARG A 519 -15.14 4.45 12.76
C ARG A 519 -14.88 5.59 13.76
N ILE A 520 -15.94 6.14 14.34
CA ILE A 520 -15.86 7.26 15.30
C ILE A 520 -15.39 6.71 16.66
N PRO A 521 -14.19 7.07 17.17
CA PRO A 521 -13.61 6.40 18.34
C PRO A 521 -14.31 6.75 19.66
N GLN A 522 -14.84 7.96 19.83
CA GLN A 522 -15.41 8.44 21.11
C GLN A 522 -16.83 7.92 21.42
N LEU A 523 -17.45 7.13 20.55
CA LEU A 523 -18.81 6.61 20.79
C LEU A 523 -18.81 5.47 21.82
N SER A 524 -19.73 5.55 22.78
CA SER A 524 -20.08 4.38 23.61
C SER A 524 -20.79 3.32 22.76
N LEU A 525 -20.84 2.06 23.26
CA LEU A 525 -21.47 0.96 22.53
C LEU A 525 -22.94 1.26 22.14
N GLU A 526 -23.72 1.84 23.06
CA GLU A 526 -25.11 2.21 22.80
C GLU A 526 -25.25 3.40 21.83
N GLN A 527 -24.30 4.34 21.84
CA GLN A 527 -24.27 5.40 20.83
C GLN A 527 -23.87 4.86 19.46
N ARG A 528 -22.94 3.90 19.40
CA ARG A 528 -22.48 3.25 18.17
C ARG A 528 -23.60 2.44 17.51
N LYS A 529 -24.40 1.67 18.27
CA LYS A 529 -25.60 0.98 17.77
C LYS A 529 -26.60 1.90 17.05
N ILE A 530 -26.67 3.18 17.44
CA ILE A 530 -27.59 4.18 16.87
C ILE A 530 -26.95 4.92 15.69
N LYS A 531 -25.67 5.29 15.80
CA LYS A 531 -24.99 6.17 14.82
C LYS A 531 -24.22 5.43 13.72
N GLN A 532 -23.74 4.22 14.01
CA GLN A 532 -22.91 3.40 13.14
C GLN A 532 -23.36 1.92 13.28
N PRO A 533 -24.62 1.58 12.93
CA PRO A 533 -25.15 0.23 13.06
C PRO A 533 -24.36 -0.80 12.24
N GLU A 534 -23.68 -0.38 11.17
CA GLU A 534 -22.78 -1.20 10.37
C GLU A 534 -21.61 -1.79 11.17
N ALA A 535 -21.27 -1.22 12.34
CA ALA A 535 -20.34 -1.80 13.29
C ALA A 535 -20.74 -3.20 13.81
N PHE A 536 -21.99 -3.60 13.61
CA PHE A 536 -22.57 -4.87 14.05
C PHE A 536 -22.98 -5.78 12.87
N ASN A 537 -22.58 -5.43 11.64
CA ASN A 537 -22.81 -6.25 10.45
C ASN A 537 -21.69 -7.29 10.29
N GLY A 538 -21.98 -8.54 10.66
CA GLY A 538 -21.04 -9.67 10.58
C GLY A 538 -21.03 -10.50 11.87
N PRO A 539 -20.10 -11.46 12.01
CA PRO A 539 -19.92 -12.21 13.25
C PRO A 539 -19.38 -11.30 14.36
N ILE A 540 -19.91 -11.45 15.56
CA ILE A 540 -19.48 -10.77 16.80
C ILE A 540 -19.08 -11.86 17.80
N LEU A 541 -18.07 -11.61 18.62
CA LEU A 541 -17.65 -12.53 19.68
C LEU A 541 -18.61 -12.44 20.89
N ASP A 542 -19.03 -13.60 21.41
CA ASP A 542 -19.90 -13.76 22.59
C ASP A 542 -19.16 -13.52 23.92
#